data_AF-A0A085BNP4-F1
#
_entry.id   AF-A0A085BNP4-F1
#
_cell.length_a   1.000
_cell.length_b   1.000
_cell.length_c   1.000
_cell.angle_alpha   90.00
_cell.angle_beta   90.00
_cell.angle_gamma   90.00
#
_symmetry.space_group_name_H-M   'P 1'
#
loop_
_entity.id
_entity.type
_entity.pdbx_description
1 polymer ?
#
loop_
_entity_poly.entity_id
_entity_poly.type
_entity_poly.pdbx_seq_one_letter_code
_entity_poly.pdbx_strand_id
1 'polypeptide(L)'
;MKNIFYYLTLVFGILMLSSCDPSQDGNGDFLIGVDYQNNTNTGGGTTSGRVLKQLKSHLKDDTGQYEDATFNYNYTGTKLTSHTDDSGEVTRFDYNSNNKISKMSSTGQTSAFSYSGGNLSTVVTDVEGVAKMTATYTYSGGKLSKIISIQEYSLPFPIKAYFETTYEFQGENMAKSVIKNGVYNPVTGDLEMSPDVQTVSFTYDSKKSPYKLLPLEYHLCLIGIAPQGGNYLSANNAEKVTIANGGVTTEVMTFSHAYDSENYPTKSTAGQDFIEYKYQ
;
A
#
# COMPACT_ATOMS: atom_id res chain seq x y z
N MET A 1 -13.12 -16.42 13.91
CA MET A 1 -11.70 -15.97 13.97
C MET A 1 -11.43 -15.32 12.63
N LYS A 2 -11.43 -13.98 12.57
CA LYS A 2 -11.24 -13.24 11.32
C LYS A 2 -9.73 -13.06 11.14
N ASN A 3 -9.19 -13.75 10.14
CA ASN A 3 -7.75 -13.82 9.87
C ASN A 3 -7.29 -12.52 9.21
N ILE A 4 -6.13 -12.01 9.61
CA ILE A 4 -5.42 -10.83 9.07
C ILE A 4 -5.32 -10.73 7.55
N PHE A 5 -5.53 -11.82 6.81
CA PHE A 5 -5.64 -11.75 5.37
C PHE A 5 -6.75 -10.79 4.92
N TYR A 6 -7.79 -10.61 5.75
CA TYR A 6 -8.80 -9.54 5.67
C TYR A 6 -8.24 -8.12 5.47
N TYR A 7 -7.03 -7.83 5.97
CA TYR A 7 -6.45 -6.48 5.91
C TYR A 7 -5.42 -6.33 4.78
N LEU A 8 -4.81 -7.45 4.33
CA LEU A 8 -4.06 -7.49 3.08
C LEU A 8 -5.01 -7.49 1.87
N THR A 9 -6.17 -8.15 1.98
CA THR A 9 -7.29 -8.07 1.02
C THR A 9 -7.98 -6.72 1.06
N LEU A 10 -7.93 -5.94 2.16
CA LEU A 10 -8.45 -4.56 2.16
C LEU A 10 -7.59 -3.62 1.30
N VAL A 11 -6.26 -3.82 1.28
CA VAL A 11 -5.33 -3.07 0.40
C VAL A 11 -5.52 -3.47 -1.06
N PHE A 12 -5.88 -4.72 -1.35
CA PHE A 12 -6.27 -5.18 -2.69
C PHE A 12 -7.70 -4.76 -3.06
N GLY A 13 -8.63 -4.78 -2.10
CA GLY A 13 -10.06 -4.58 -2.29
C GLY A 13 -10.47 -3.12 -2.43
N ILE A 14 -9.70 -2.18 -1.88
CA ILE A 14 -9.91 -0.74 -2.13
C ILE A 14 -9.50 -0.32 -3.56
N LEU A 15 -8.71 -1.15 -4.26
CA LEU A 15 -8.37 -0.96 -5.68
C LEU A 15 -9.38 -1.61 -6.64
N MET A 16 -10.21 -2.55 -6.16
CA MET A 16 -11.15 -3.35 -6.99
C MET A 16 -12.58 -2.81 -7.05
N LEU A 17 -12.87 -1.62 -6.49
CA LEU A 17 -14.19 -1.02 -6.54
C LEU A 17 -14.34 -0.11 -7.77
N SER A 18 -14.46 -0.68 -8.98
CA SER A 18 -15.22 -0.16 -10.14
C SER A 18 -15.01 -1.04 -11.37
N SER A 19 -15.86 -2.06 -11.55
CA SER A 19 -15.84 -2.91 -12.75
C SER A 19 -16.89 -2.45 -13.79
N CYS A 20 -16.44 -2.43 -15.05
CA CYS A 20 -17.16 -2.58 -16.32
C CYS A 20 -17.01 -1.40 -17.30
N ASP A 21 -16.07 -1.51 -18.25
CA ASP A 21 -16.22 -0.91 -19.59
C ASP A 21 -15.66 -1.85 -20.68
N PRO A 22 -16.43 -2.19 -21.74
CA PRO A 22 -16.03 -3.10 -22.82
C PRO A 22 -15.07 -2.50 -23.88
N SER A 23 -14.42 -1.36 -23.63
CA SER A 23 -13.62 -0.64 -24.65
C SER A 23 -12.09 -0.79 -24.56
N GLN A 24 -11.55 -1.70 -23.74
CA GLN A 24 -10.10 -1.93 -23.62
C GLN A 24 -9.59 -3.10 -24.48
N ASP A 25 -8.41 -2.95 -25.09
CA ASP A 25 -7.71 -4.03 -25.79
C ASP A 25 -6.79 -4.83 -24.86
N GLY A 26 -6.17 -5.92 -25.37
CA GLY A 26 -5.40 -6.88 -24.57
C GLY A 26 -4.10 -6.37 -23.93
N ASN A 27 -3.72 -5.09 -24.11
CA ASN A 27 -2.59 -4.47 -23.41
C ASN A 27 -2.98 -3.21 -22.61
N GLY A 28 -4.26 -2.80 -22.63
CA GLY A 28 -4.81 -1.75 -21.77
C GLY A 28 -4.56 -0.31 -22.23
N ASP A 29 -4.27 -0.09 -23.52
CA ASP A 29 -4.23 1.25 -24.13
C ASP A 29 -5.50 1.52 -24.97
N PHE A 30 -5.88 2.79 -25.09
CA PHE A 30 -7.00 3.28 -25.92
C PHE A 30 -6.55 3.63 -27.35
N LEU A 31 -5.26 3.51 -27.69
CA LEU A 31 -4.71 3.88 -29.00
C LEU A 31 -4.18 2.67 -29.77
N ILE A 32 -4.86 2.33 -30.87
CA ILE A 32 -4.43 1.25 -31.78
C ILE A 32 -3.19 1.70 -32.57
N GLY A 33 -2.03 1.07 -32.31
CA GLY A 33 -0.87 1.09 -33.21
C GLY A 33 0.24 2.11 -32.93
N VAL A 34 0.37 2.62 -31.70
CA VAL A 34 1.45 3.55 -31.33
C VAL A 34 2.55 2.83 -30.54
N ASP A 35 3.76 2.75 -31.12
CA ASP A 35 4.95 2.21 -30.47
C ASP A 35 5.77 3.38 -29.86
N TYR A 36 5.84 3.46 -28.54
CA TYR A 36 6.56 4.52 -27.83
C TYR A 36 8.05 4.17 -27.74
N GLN A 37 8.87 4.80 -28.59
CA GLN A 37 10.31 4.58 -28.63
C GLN A 37 11.02 4.96 -27.32
N ASN A 38 11.89 4.05 -26.87
CA ASN A 38 12.77 4.20 -25.70
C ASN A 38 13.77 5.36 -25.87
N ASN A 39 13.69 6.36 -25.00
CA ASN A 39 14.75 7.36 -24.83
C ASN A 39 15.58 7.02 -23.58
N THR A 40 16.82 6.59 -23.79
CA THR A 40 17.81 6.30 -22.76
C THR A 40 18.51 7.59 -22.33
N ASN A 41 18.30 8.03 -21.08
CA ASN A 41 19.25 8.92 -20.44
C ASN A 41 19.43 8.57 -18.96
N THR A 42 20.68 8.23 -18.62
CA THR A 42 21.17 7.69 -17.34
C THR A 42 21.66 8.78 -16.38
N GLY A 43 21.39 8.59 -15.08
CA GLY A 43 21.98 9.41 -14.02
C GLY A 43 21.95 8.73 -12.64
N GLY A 44 23.04 8.05 -12.29
CA GLY A 44 23.66 8.04 -10.94
C GLY A 44 22.99 7.28 -9.79
N GLY A 45 23.44 6.05 -9.53
CA GLY A 45 23.30 5.38 -8.24
C GLY A 45 23.09 3.87 -8.36
N THR A 46 24.09 3.09 -7.95
CA THR A 46 24.17 1.62 -8.04
C THR A 46 23.02 0.93 -7.31
N THR A 47 21.88 0.86 -7.97
CA THR A 47 20.95 -0.25 -7.85
C THR A 47 21.17 -1.06 -9.12
N SER A 48 21.37 -2.38 -8.98
CA SER A 48 21.02 -3.30 -10.06
C SER A 48 19.70 -2.76 -10.63
N GLY A 49 19.58 -2.55 -11.95
CA GLY A 49 18.39 -1.97 -12.60
C GLY A 49 17.10 -2.79 -12.42
N ARG A 50 17.12 -3.63 -11.40
CA ARG A 50 16.16 -4.55 -10.88
C ARG A 50 14.91 -3.85 -10.40
N VAL A 51 13.79 -4.33 -10.90
CA VAL A 51 12.46 -3.89 -10.53
C VAL A 51 11.63 -5.09 -10.05
N LEU A 52 10.62 -4.82 -9.21
CA LEU A 52 9.64 -5.83 -8.86
C LEU A 52 8.65 -5.95 -10.02
N LYS A 53 8.68 -7.03 -10.79
CA LYS A 53 7.86 -7.17 -11.98
C LYS A 53 6.45 -7.67 -11.67
N GLN A 54 6.32 -8.62 -10.73
CA GLN A 54 5.04 -9.24 -10.42
C GLN A 54 4.96 -9.67 -8.97
N LEU A 55 3.77 -9.56 -8.40
CA LEU A 55 3.34 -10.27 -7.19
C LEU A 55 2.24 -11.24 -7.57
N LYS A 56 2.31 -12.47 -7.05
CA LYS A 56 1.17 -13.40 -7.06
C LYS A 56 0.85 -13.78 -5.63
N SER A 57 -0.38 -13.60 -5.20
CA SER A 57 -0.83 -14.00 -3.87
C SER A 57 -1.75 -15.22 -3.95
N HIS A 58 -1.79 -15.99 -2.86
CA HIS A 58 -2.74 -17.07 -2.60
C HIS A 58 -3.16 -16.96 -1.14
N LEU A 59 -4.28 -16.28 -0.92
CA LEU A 59 -4.68 -15.79 0.40
C LEU A 59 -6.12 -16.20 0.67
N LYS A 60 -6.51 -16.27 1.94
CA LYS A 60 -7.92 -16.45 2.28
C LYS A 60 -8.67 -15.12 2.17
N ASP A 61 -9.82 -15.15 1.52
CA ASP A 61 -10.80 -14.07 1.49
C ASP A 61 -11.56 -13.96 2.82
N ASP A 62 -12.53 -13.06 2.81
CA ASP A 62 -13.43 -12.76 3.92
C ASP A 62 -14.33 -13.93 4.34
N THR A 63 -14.57 -14.86 3.41
CA THR A 63 -15.37 -16.07 3.62
C THR A 63 -14.53 -17.27 4.05
N GLY A 64 -13.20 -17.10 4.11
CA GLY A 64 -12.23 -18.15 4.44
C GLY A 64 -11.87 -19.04 3.25
N GLN A 65 -12.31 -18.71 2.05
CA GLN A 65 -11.95 -19.38 0.80
C GLN A 65 -10.64 -18.84 0.25
N TYR A 66 -9.90 -19.69 -0.44
CA TYR A 66 -8.67 -19.26 -1.10
C TYR A 66 -8.96 -18.49 -2.39
N GLU A 67 -8.27 -17.36 -2.53
CA GLU A 67 -8.25 -16.53 -3.72
C GLU A 67 -6.80 -16.33 -4.17
N ASP A 68 -6.59 -16.43 -5.48
CA ASP A 68 -5.34 -16.10 -6.14
C ASP A 68 -5.48 -14.71 -6.75
N ALA A 69 -4.54 -13.81 -6.50
CA ALA A 69 -4.48 -12.52 -7.18
C ALA A 69 -3.09 -12.25 -7.76
N THR A 70 -3.03 -11.51 -8.87
CA THR A 70 -1.78 -11.20 -9.58
C THR A 70 -1.66 -9.70 -9.86
N PHE A 71 -0.53 -9.11 -9.49
CA PHE A 71 -0.22 -7.70 -9.72
C PHE A 71 1.02 -7.59 -10.57
N ASN A 72 0.89 -6.94 -11.73
CA ASN A 72 1.97 -6.71 -12.67
C ASN A 72 2.39 -5.25 -12.64
N TYR A 73 3.66 -4.98 -12.39
CA TYR A 73 4.19 -3.61 -12.41
C TYR A 73 4.84 -3.31 -13.75
N ASN A 74 4.62 -2.09 -14.24
CA ASN A 74 5.13 -1.60 -15.52
C ASN A 74 6.03 -0.39 -15.28
N TYR A 75 7.10 -0.32 -16.07
CA TYR A 75 8.18 0.63 -15.85
C TYR A 75 8.66 1.24 -17.16
N THR A 76 9.16 2.47 -17.09
CA THR A 76 10.07 3.04 -18.09
C THR A 76 11.45 3.15 -17.46
N GLY A 77 12.38 2.28 -17.88
CA GLY A 77 13.62 2.06 -17.12
C GLY A 77 13.29 1.46 -15.74
N THR A 78 13.72 2.12 -14.67
CA THR A 78 13.39 1.75 -13.27
C THR A 78 12.23 2.55 -12.68
N LYS A 79 11.65 3.47 -13.44
CA LYS A 79 10.57 4.33 -12.98
C LYS A 79 9.23 3.63 -13.18
N LEU A 80 8.50 3.38 -12.07
CA LEU A 80 7.16 2.80 -12.10
C LEU A 80 6.21 3.73 -12.86
N THR A 81 5.44 3.21 -13.80
CA THR A 81 4.49 4.01 -14.61
C THR A 81 3.06 3.55 -14.43
N SER A 82 2.85 2.24 -14.23
CA SER A 82 1.56 1.69 -13.86
C SER A 82 1.71 0.36 -13.15
N HIS A 83 0.62 -0.12 -12.58
CA HIS A 83 0.44 -1.54 -12.33
C HIS A 83 -0.93 -2.00 -12.84
N THR A 84 -1.05 -3.30 -13.08
CA THR A 84 -2.28 -3.95 -13.53
C THR A 84 -2.58 -5.10 -12.58
N ASP A 85 -3.80 -5.15 -12.07
CA ASP A 85 -4.27 -6.29 -11.26
C ASP A 85 -4.71 -7.47 -12.14
N ASP A 86 -5.28 -8.50 -11.51
CA ASP A 86 -5.74 -9.72 -12.17
C ASP A 86 -7.09 -9.56 -12.88
N SER A 87 -7.86 -8.54 -12.52
CA SER A 87 -9.07 -8.13 -13.24
C SER A 87 -8.75 -7.37 -14.54
N GLY A 88 -7.51 -6.89 -14.69
CA GLY A 88 -7.05 -6.08 -15.81
C GLY A 88 -7.12 -4.58 -15.55
N GLU A 89 -7.54 -4.15 -14.36
CA GLU A 89 -7.64 -2.74 -13.99
C GLU A 89 -6.24 -2.11 -13.90
N VAL A 90 -6.08 -0.94 -14.50
CA VAL A 90 -4.78 -0.28 -14.64
C VAL A 90 -4.70 0.97 -13.77
N THR A 91 -3.87 0.90 -12.74
CA THR A 91 -3.50 2.05 -11.92
C THR A 91 -2.27 2.74 -12.51
N ARG A 92 -2.40 4.02 -12.84
CA ARG A 92 -1.33 4.86 -13.43
C ARG A 92 -0.70 5.80 -12.42
N PHE A 93 0.57 6.13 -12.62
CA PHE A 93 1.34 7.04 -11.78
C PHE A 93 1.86 8.25 -12.58
N ASP A 94 1.43 9.45 -12.19
CA ASP A 94 1.99 10.70 -12.70
C ASP A 94 3.05 11.23 -11.75
N TYR A 95 4.03 11.95 -12.31
CA TYR A 95 5.15 12.50 -11.56
C TYR A 95 5.30 14.01 -11.76
N ASN A 96 5.64 14.72 -10.69
CA ASN A 96 6.00 16.13 -10.75
C ASN A 96 7.42 16.35 -11.30
N SER A 97 7.82 17.61 -11.46
CA SER A 97 9.14 18.02 -11.96
C SER A 97 10.32 17.56 -11.10
N ASN A 98 10.08 17.20 -9.83
CA ASN A 98 11.08 16.65 -8.91
C ASN A 98 11.13 15.11 -8.96
N ASN A 99 10.47 14.49 -9.94
CA ASN A 99 10.37 13.05 -10.13
C ASN A 99 9.73 12.30 -8.94
N LYS A 100 8.77 12.95 -8.26
CA LYS A 100 7.96 12.35 -7.20
C LYS A 100 6.53 12.13 -7.68
N ILE A 101 5.84 11.11 -7.18
CA ILE A 101 4.46 10.81 -7.57
C ILE A 101 3.57 12.01 -7.24
N SER A 102 2.92 12.61 -8.23
CA SER A 102 1.95 13.69 -8.03
C SER A 102 0.50 13.20 -8.02
N LYS A 103 0.24 12.09 -8.73
CA LYS A 103 -1.09 11.51 -8.84
C LYS A 103 -1.00 10.00 -9.06
N MET A 104 -1.95 9.28 -8.48
CA MET A 104 -2.27 7.90 -8.81
C MET A 104 -3.73 7.85 -9.26
N SER A 105 -4.04 7.10 -10.32
CA SER A 105 -5.41 7.00 -10.82
C SER A 105 -5.70 5.65 -11.43
N SER A 106 -6.89 5.15 -11.12
CA SER A 106 -7.55 3.98 -11.70
C SER A 106 -9.00 4.34 -12.02
N THR A 107 -9.77 3.41 -12.56
CA THR A 107 -11.20 3.56 -12.81
C THR A 107 -11.92 3.90 -11.49
N GLY A 108 -12.62 5.04 -11.45
CA GLY A 108 -13.41 5.47 -10.28
C GLY A 108 -12.60 5.93 -9.06
N GLN A 109 -11.26 5.95 -9.11
CA GLN A 109 -10.43 6.37 -7.98
C GLN A 109 -9.26 7.25 -8.41
N THR A 110 -8.99 8.31 -7.63
CA THR A 110 -7.82 9.17 -7.84
C THR A 110 -7.21 9.58 -6.50
N SER A 111 -5.89 9.47 -6.38
CA SER A 111 -5.11 9.99 -5.26
C SER A 111 -4.20 11.12 -5.71
N ALA A 112 -4.33 12.30 -5.11
CA ALA A 112 -3.49 13.47 -5.37
C ALA A 112 -2.47 13.67 -4.24
N PHE A 113 -1.20 13.86 -4.60
CA PHE A 113 -0.07 13.88 -3.67
C PHE A 113 0.48 15.31 -3.55
N SER A 114 0.56 15.81 -2.31
CA SER A 114 1.09 17.14 -1.99
C SER A 114 2.33 17.02 -1.12
N TYR A 115 3.29 17.92 -1.33
CA TYR A 115 4.59 17.87 -0.68
C TYR A 115 4.88 19.18 0.05
N SER A 116 5.52 19.08 1.22
CA SER A 116 6.04 20.21 2.00
C SER A 116 7.45 19.91 2.49
N GLY A 117 8.37 20.86 2.30
CA GLY A 117 9.78 20.66 2.66
C GLY A 117 10.44 19.46 1.98
N GLY A 118 9.93 19.03 0.82
CA GLY A 118 10.38 17.85 0.10
C GLY A 118 9.81 16.52 0.60
N ASN A 119 9.10 16.48 1.72
CA ASN A 119 8.42 15.26 2.17
C ASN A 119 6.96 15.26 1.70
N LEU A 120 6.38 14.08 1.52
CA LEU A 120 4.96 13.94 1.24
C LEU A 120 4.20 14.48 2.45
N SER A 121 3.38 15.51 2.29
CA SER A 121 2.65 16.14 3.40
C SER A 121 1.21 15.68 3.48
N THR A 122 0.58 15.46 2.32
CA THR A 122 -0.84 15.11 2.25
C THR A 122 -1.10 14.24 1.02
N VAL A 123 -2.02 13.29 1.16
CA VAL A 123 -2.64 12.57 0.04
C VAL A 123 -4.15 12.72 0.18
N VAL A 124 -4.80 13.14 -0.90
CA VAL A 124 -6.26 13.17 -0.99
C VAL A 124 -6.69 12.10 -1.99
N THR A 125 -7.39 11.07 -1.51
CA THR A 125 -7.97 10.02 -2.34
C THR A 125 -9.47 10.26 -2.48
N ASP A 126 -9.94 10.33 -3.72
CA ASP A 126 -11.35 10.42 -4.07
C ASP A 126 -11.76 9.09 -4.72
N VAL A 127 -12.83 8.49 -4.21
CA VAL A 127 -13.48 7.30 -4.76
C VAL A 127 -14.86 7.75 -5.20
N GLU A 128 -15.08 7.77 -6.51
CA GLU A 128 -16.23 8.41 -7.14
C GLU A 128 -17.55 7.93 -6.55
N GLY A 129 -18.33 8.87 -5.99
CA GLY A 129 -19.63 8.60 -5.38
C GLY A 129 -19.59 7.81 -4.06
N VAL A 130 -18.42 7.38 -3.59
CA VAL A 130 -18.26 6.51 -2.41
C VAL A 130 -17.63 7.24 -1.25
N ALA A 131 -16.41 7.78 -1.43
CA ALA A 131 -15.66 8.32 -0.31
C ALA A 131 -14.60 9.34 -0.72
N LYS A 132 -14.30 10.26 0.20
CA LYS A 132 -13.12 11.14 0.12
C LYS A 132 -12.26 10.95 1.36
N MET A 133 -10.99 10.66 1.15
CA MET A 133 -10.03 10.36 2.22
C MET A 133 -8.89 11.37 2.16
N THR A 134 -8.53 11.96 3.29
CA THR A 134 -7.39 12.89 3.41
C THR A 134 -6.42 12.35 4.45
N ALA A 135 -5.26 11.88 3.99
CA ALA A 135 -4.16 11.43 4.84
C ALA A 135 -3.11 12.54 4.96
N THR A 136 -2.73 12.90 6.19
CA THR A 136 -1.67 13.87 6.51
C THR A 136 -0.51 13.16 7.18
N TYR A 137 0.71 13.47 6.75
CA TYR A 137 1.92 12.76 7.14
C TYR A 137 2.85 13.66 7.95
N THR A 138 3.31 13.14 9.08
CA THR A 138 4.27 13.81 9.96
C THR A 138 5.54 12.96 10.04
N TYR A 139 6.68 13.64 10.05
CA TYR A 139 8.00 13.01 10.09
C TYR A 139 8.79 13.48 11.30
N SER A 140 9.63 12.60 11.84
CA SER A 140 10.61 12.91 12.88
C SER A 140 11.94 12.26 12.51
N GLY A 141 13.03 13.02 12.56
CA GLY A 141 14.35 12.52 12.17
C GLY A 141 14.42 11.95 10.74
N GLY A 142 13.62 12.49 9.81
CA GLY A 142 13.54 12.03 8.42
C GLY A 142 12.71 10.74 8.21
N LYS A 143 12.13 10.16 9.26
CA LYS A 143 11.27 8.97 9.19
C LYS A 143 9.82 9.33 9.48
N LEU A 144 8.89 8.60 8.87
CA LEU A 144 7.47 8.75 9.16
C LEU A 144 7.24 8.51 10.66
N SER A 145 6.54 9.41 11.33
CA SER A 145 6.24 9.30 12.76
C SER A 145 4.75 9.22 13.04
N LYS A 146 3.92 9.84 12.18
CA LYS A 146 2.47 9.82 12.34
C LYS A 146 1.76 9.97 10.99
N ILE A 147 0.63 9.28 10.85
CA ILE A 147 -0.39 9.57 9.85
C ILE A 147 -1.70 9.87 10.57
N ILE A 148 -2.38 10.93 10.13
CA ILE A 148 -3.79 11.18 10.46
C ILE A 148 -4.57 11.04 9.16
N SER A 149 -5.56 10.15 9.11
CA SER A 149 -6.43 9.92 7.97
C SER A 149 -7.87 10.23 8.34
N ILE A 150 -8.48 11.18 7.63
CA ILE A 150 -9.90 11.51 7.73
C ILE A 150 -10.61 10.92 6.53
N GLN A 151 -11.65 10.12 6.77
CA GLN A 151 -12.36 9.41 5.70
C GLN A 151 -13.84 9.76 5.74
N GLU A 152 -14.32 10.39 4.68
CA GLU A 152 -15.70 10.86 4.53
C GLU A 152 -16.40 9.94 3.51
N TYR A 153 -17.20 9.01 4.01
CA TYR A 153 -18.02 8.10 3.22
C TYR A 153 -19.39 8.73 2.94
N SER A 154 -19.91 8.54 1.74
CA SER A 154 -21.16 9.17 1.28
C SER A 154 -22.37 8.21 1.31
N LEU A 155 -22.17 6.89 1.30
CA LEU A 155 -23.24 5.91 1.16
C LEU A 155 -23.04 4.67 2.05
N PRO A 156 -24.13 4.02 2.51
CA PRO A 156 -25.53 4.45 2.47
C PRO A 156 -25.88 5.51 3.54
N PHE A 157 -24.98 5.76 4.51
CA PHE A 157 -25.11 6.80 5.52
C PHE A 157 -23.80 7.58 5.56
N PRO A 158 -23.82 8.91 5.55
CA PRO A 158 -22.59 9.69 5.65
C PRO A 158 -21.85 9.40 6.96
N ILE A 159 -20.60 8.96 6.86
CA ILE A 159 -19.74 8.68 8.01
C ILE A 159 -18.43 9.44 7.81
N LYS A 160 -18.00 10.16 8.85
CA LYS A 160 -16.70 10.79 8.91
C LYS A 160 -15.84 10.09 9.96
N ALA A 161 -14.95 9.22 9.50
CA ALA A 161 -14.05 8.46 10.34
C ALA A 161 -12.70 9.16 10.52
N TYR A 162 -12.11 8.96 11.68
CA TYR A 162 -10.77 9.40 12.06
C TYR A 162 -9.89 8.19 12.29
N PHE A 163 -8.69 8.20 11.71
CA PHE A 163 -7.63 7.25 12.03
C PHE A 163 -6.35 8.01 12.34
N GLU A 164 -5.71 7.66 13.45
CA GLU A 164 -4.37 8.11 13.79
C GLU A 164 -3.48 6.90 13.95
N THR A 165 -2.38 6.90 13.21
CA THR A 165 -1.34 5.87 13.35
C THR A 165 -0.02 6.52 13.70
N THR A 166 0.60 6.11 14.80
CA THR A 166 1.96 6.48 15.14
C THR A 166 2.93 5.35 14.82
N TYR A 167 4.13 5.71 14.40
CA TYR A 167 5.13 4.78 13.88
C TYR A 167 6.44 4.91 14.64
N GLU A 168 7.01 3.77 15.02
CA GLU A 168 8.32 3.68 15.67
C GLU A 168 9.24 2.78 14.85
N PHE A 169 10.42 3.31 14.54
CA PHE A 169 11.45 2.61 13.77
C PHE A 169 12.61 2.19 14.67
N GLN A 170 13.17 1.01 14.38
CA GLN A 170 14.46 0.55 14.89
C GLN A 170 15.40 0.37 13.71
N GLY A 171 16.40 1.24 13.59
CA GLY A 171 17.17 1.33 12.34
C GLY A 171 16.24 1.61 11.16
N GLU A 172 16.42 0.93 10.04
CA GLU A 172 15.62 1.11 8.81
C GLU A 172 14.32 0.28 8.76
N ASN A 173 13.95 -0.37 9.86
CA ASN A 173 12.75 -1.20 9.95
C ASN A 173 11.72 -0.61 10.90
N MET A 174 10.44 -0.67 10.50
CA MET A 174 9.30 -0.33 11.33
C MET A 174 9.18 -1.35 12.47
N ALA A 175 9.49 -0.97 13.70
CA ALA A 175 9.40 -1.88 14.85
C ALA A 175 7.95 -2.01 15.34
N LYS A 176 7.19 -0.90 15.33
CA LYS A 176 5.86 -0.83 15.92
C LYS A 176 5.01 0.26 15.28
N SER A 177 3.72 -0.02 15.10
CA SER A 177 2.69 0.98 14.81
C SER A 177 1.57 0.90 15.83
N VAL A 178 1.05 2.05 16.25
CA VAL A 178 -0.10 2.15 17.16
C VAL A 178 -1.21 2.89 16.44
N ILE A 179 -2.36 2.24 16.31
CA ILE A 179 -3.52 2.71 15.58
C ILE A 179 -4.62 3.04 16.58
N LYS A 180 -5.16 4.24 16.45
CA LYS A 180 -6.35 4.72 17.15
C LYS A 180 -7.37 5.17 16.11
N ASN A 181 -8.64 4.94 16.39
CA ASN A 181 -9.71 5.37 15.50
C ASN A 181 -10.84 6.06 16.28
N GLY A 182 -11.64 6.81 15.55
CA GLY A 182 -12.82 7.49 16.08
C GLY A 182 -13.79 7.85 14.96
N VAL A 183 -14.95 8.36 15.32
CA VAL A 183 -15.97 8.83 14.38
C VAL A 183 -16.43 10.21 14.81
N TYR A 184 -16.63 11.11 13.86
CA TYR A 184 -17.20 12.41 14.15
C TYR A 184 -18.73 12.30 14.28
N ASN A 185 -19.27 12.89 15.33
CA ASN A 185 -20.70 13.00 15.52
C ASN A 185 -21.30 13.88 14.40
N PRO A 186 -22.27 13.40 13.61
CA PRO A 186 -22.79 14.16 12.47
C PRO A 186 -23.64 15.37 12.88
N VAL A 187 -24.06 15.46 14.15
CA VAL A 187 -24.88 16.56 14.67
C VAL A 187 -24.01 17.61 15.37
N THR A 188 -23.12 17.17 16.28
CA THR A 188 -22.31 18.11 17.08
C THR A 188 -20.99 18.47 16.41
N GLY A 189 -20.47 17.61 15.52
CA GLY A 189 -19.14 17.74 14.93
C GLY A 189 -18.00 17.31 15.84
N ASP A 190 -18.30 16.79 17.03
CA ASP A 190 -17.27 16.33 17.98
C ASP A 190 -16.67 15.00 17.53
N LEU A 191 -15.37 14.81 17.78
CA LEU A 191 -14.69 13.54 17.54
C LEU A 191 -14.89 12.60 18.73
N GLU A 192 -15.59 11.49 18.51
CA GLU A 192 -15.77 10.41 19.47
C GLU A 192 -14.71 9.33 19.21
N MET A 193 -13.69 9.28 20.06
CA MET A 193 -12.60 8.29 19.95
C MET A 193 -13.03 6.92 20.47
N SER A 194 -12.65 5.87 19.75
CA SER A 194 -12.71 4.50 20.25
C SER A 194 -11.79 4.35 21.48
N PRO A 195 -12.24 3.64 22.53
CA PRO A 195 -11.34 3.26 23.62
C PRO A 195 -10.32 2.20 23.18
N ASP A 196 -10.57 1.49 22.08
CA ASP A 196 -9.70 0.44 21.59
C ASP A 196 -8.46 1.03 20.90
N VAL A 197 -7.31 0.52 21.31
CA VAL A 197 -6.01 0.85 20.71
C VAL A 197 -5.41 -0.43 20.16
N GLN A 198 -5.11 -0.42 18.87
CA GLN A 198 -4.43 -1.52 18.22
C GLN A 198 -2.93 -1.23 18.14
N THR A 199 -2.11 -2.19 18.55
CA THR A 199 -0.66 -2.14 18.40
C THR A 199 -0.23 -3.28 17.48
N VAL A 200 0.55 -2.96 16.47
CA VAL A 200 1.16 -3.93 15.55
C VAL A 200 2.67 -3.85 15.72
N SER A 201 3.30 -4.96 16.05
CA SER A 201 4.74 -5.06 16.28
C SER A 201 5.36 -6.07 15.32
N PHE A 202 6.61 -5.81 14.92
CA PHE A 202 7.27 -6.57 13.87
C PHE A 202 8.65 -7.07 14.32
N THR A 203 9.02 -8.27 13.87
CA THR A 203 10.43 -8.70 13.83
C THR A 203 10.81 -9.05 12.41
N TYR A 204 12.09 -8.88 12.08
CA TYR A 204 12.58 -8.94 10.72
C TYR A 204 13.77 -9.87 10.60
N ASP A 205 13.95 -10.36 9.38
CA ASP A 205 15.20 -10.96 8.96
C ASP A 205 16.25 -9.88 8.60
N SER A 206 17.31 -10.28 7.92
CA SER A 206 18.38 -9.38 7.42
C SER A 206 18.40 -9.20 5.90
N LYS A 207 17.41 -9.72 5.17
CA LYS A 207 17.38 -9.74 3.69
C LYS A 207 16.55 -8.59 3.13
N LYS A 208 16.71 -8.24 1.87
CA LYS A 208 16.11 -7.03 1.29
C LYS A 208 14.61 -7.21 1.11
N SER A 209 13.84 -6.21 1.54
CA SER A 209 12.41 -6.15 1.28
C SER A 209 12.13 -5.85 -0.21
N PRO A 210 11.19 -6.57 -0.86
CA PRO A 210 10.81 -6.31 -2.25
C PRO A 210 10.10 -4.97 -2.38
N TYR A 211 9.44 -4.50 -1.31
CA TYR A 211 8.70 -3.26 -1.28
C TYR A 211 9.61 -2.03 -1.43
N LYS A 212 10.91 -2.16 -1.14
CA LYS A 212 11.90 -1.09 -1.39
C LYS A 212 12.20 -0.85 -2.87
N LEU A 213 11.77 -1.74 -3.77
CA LEU A 213 11.82 -1.54 -5.22
C LEU A 213 10.63 -0.75 -5.76
N LEU A 214 9.64 -0.44 -4.92
CA LEU A 214 8.49 0.39 -5.27
C LEU A 214 8.65 1.81 -4.67
N PRO A 215 8.03 2.83 -5.28
CA PRO A 215 8.07 4.19 -4.75
C PRO A 215 7.55 4.27 -3.30
N LEU A 216 8.22 5.05 -2.45
CA LEU A 216 7.80 5.24 -1.07
C LEU A 216 6.37 5.82 -0.99
N GLU A 217 6.05 6.77 -1.86
CA GLU A 217 4.75 7.43 -1.86
C GLU A 217 3.60 6.49 -2.19
N TYR A 218 3.85 5.45 -3.00
CA TYR A 218 2.86 4.41 -3.24
C TYR A 218 2.48 3.71 -1.92
N HIS A 219 3.46 3.26 -1.14
CA HIS A 219 3.20 2.64 0.17
C HIS A 219 2.53 3.60 1.14
N LEU A 220 2.97 4.87 1.16
CA LEU A 220 2.39 5.90 2.01
C LEU A 220 0.91 6.17 1.67
N CYS A 221 0.53 6.12 0.39
CA CYS A 221 -0.86 6.23 -0.03
C CYS A 221 -1.70 5.06 0.51
N LEU A 222 -1.22 3.82 0.32
CA LEU A 222 -1.93 2.62 0.79
C LEU A 222 -2.14 2.65 2.30
N ILE A 223 -1.09 2.92 3.08
CA ILE A 223 -1.20 2.97 4.55
C ILE A 223 -2.01 4.18 5.05
N GLY A 224 -2.14 5.24 4.24
CA GLY A 224 -2.96 6.41 4.54
C GLY A 224 -4.45 6.16 4.32
N ILE A 225 -4.79 5.29 3.38
CA ILE A 225 -6.15 4.79 3.13
C ILE A 225 -6.53 3.76 4.19
N ALA A 226 -5.62 2.83 4.48
CA ALA A 226 -5.85 1.72 5.38
C ALA A 226 -4.63 1.56 6.29
N PRO A 227 -4.70 1.82 7.61
CA PRO A 227 -3.53 1.95 8.49
C PRO A 227 -2.76 0.63 8.74
N GLN A 228 -3.11 -0.45 8.05
CA GLN A 228 -2.40 -1.72 8.09
C GLN A 228 -1.21 -1.70 7.09
N GLY A 229 -0.17 -2.52 7.33
CA GLY A 229 0.95 -2.64 6.40
C GLY A 229 2.16 -1.73 6.66
N GLY A 230 2.38 -1.30 7.91
CA GLY A 230 3.57 -0.52 8.28
C GLY A 230 4.92 -1.17 7.89
N ASN A 231 4.96 -2.50 7.73
CA ASN A 231 6.13 -3.23 7.27
C ASN A 231 6.52 -2.97 5.80
N TYR A 232 5.64 -2.40 4.97
CA TYR A 232 6.01 -1.98 3.61
C TYR A 232 7.09 -0.90 3.59
N LEU A 233 7.23 -0.16 4.69
CA LEU A 233 8.23 0.90 4.85
C LEU A 233 9.61 0.36 5.27
N SER A 234 9.69 -0.91 5.67
CA SER A 234 10.88 -1.53 6.24
C SER A 234 11.88 -1.96 5.17
N ALA A 235 13.17 -1.89 5.51
CA ALA A 235 14.25 -2.36 4.66
C ALA A 235 14.31 -3.90 4.54
N ASN A 236 13.82 -4.62 5.54
CA ASN A 236 13.88 -6.08 5.65
C ASN A 236 12.50 -6.76 5.64
N ASN A 237 12.51 -8.09 5.51
CA ASN A 237 11.28 -8.89 5.44
C ASN A 237 10.81 -9.26 6.85
N ALA A 238 9.52 -9.07 7.12
CA ALA A 238 8.96 -9.37 8.42
C ALA A 238 8.85 -10.88 8.63
N GLU A 239 9.56 -11.42 9.62
CA GLU A 239 9.46 -12.83 10.04
C GLU A 239 8.30 -13.06 11.00
N LYS A 240 7.87 -12.00 11.70
CA LYS A 240 6.76 -12.06 12.64
C LYS A 240 6.02 -10.74 12.70
N VAL A 241 4.70 -10.85 12.77
CA VAL A 241 3.79 -9.75 13.07
C VAL A 241 2.98 -10.13 14.28
N THR A 242 2.91 -9.25 15.26
CA THR A 242 2.11 -9.43 16.48
C THR A 242 1.11 -8.30 16.58
N ILE A 243 -0.16 -8.65 16.76
CA ILE A 243 -1.24 -7.68 16.99
C ILE A 243 -1.72 -7.80 18.41
N ALA A 244 -1.80 -6.66 19.08
CA ALA A 244 -2.43 -6.51 20.37
C ALA A 244 -3.53 -5.46 20.32
N ASN A 245 -4.68 -5.77 20.89
CA ASN A 245 -5.79 -4.82 21.06
C ASN A 245 -5.96 -4.56 22.57
N GLY A 246 -5.93 -3.29 22.98
CA GLY A 246 -5.99 -2.93 24.40
C GLY A 246 -4.84 -3.52 25.23
N GLY A 247 -3.68 -3.76 24.62
CA GLY A 247 -2.51 -4.38 25.26
C GLY A 247 -2.55 -5.91 25.35
N VAL A 248 -3.65 -6.55 24.94
CA VAL A 248 -3.76 -8.01 24.91
C VAL A 248 -3.41 -8.52 23.51
N THR A 249 -2.44 -9.42 23.41
CA THR A 249 -2.10 -10.08 22.14
C THR A 249 -3.30 -10.87 21.63
N THR A 250 -3.79 -10.50 20.46
CA THR A 250 -4.93 -11.15 19.80
C THR A 250 -4.51 -12.02 18.63
N GLU A 251 -3.38 -11.71 18.00
CA GLU A 251 -2.90 -12.45 16.83
C GLU A 251 -1.38 -12.44 16.73
N VAL A 252 -0.82 -13.56 16.29
CA VAL A 252 0.61 -13.70 15.96
C VAL A 252 0.72 -14.45 14.65
N MET A 253 1.37 -13.81 13.68
CA MET A 253 1.72 -14.41 12.40
C MET A 253 3.22 -14.59 12.33
N THR A 254 3.65 -15.71 11.76
CA THR A 254 5.05 -15.98 11.44
C THR A 254 5.19 -16.26 9.96
N PHE A 255 6.21 -15.67 9.34
CA PHE A 255 6.48 -15.78 7.93
C PHE A 255 7.79 -16.53 7.70
N SER A 256 7.82 -17.31 6.62
CA SER A 256 9.04 -17.92 6.09
C SER A 256 9.26 -17.46 4.66
N HIS A 257 10.50 -17.17 4.31
CA HIS A 257 10.87 -16.57 3.04
C HIS A 257 11.92 -17.42 2.32
N ALA A 258 11.69 -17.66 1.03
CA ALA A 258 12.70 -18.15 0.10
C ALA A 258 13.33 -16.96 -0.62
N TYR A 259 14.63 -17.01 -0.87
CA TYR A 259 15.40 -15.90 -1.45
C TYR A 259 16.11 -16.31 -2.72
N ASP A 260 16.38 -15.34 -3.58
CA ASP A 260 17.33 -15.49 -4.66
C ASP A 260 18.78 -15.13 -4.25
N SER A 261 19.69 -15.19 -5.22
CA SER A 261 21.11 -14.86 -5.02
C SER A 261 21.37 -13.38 -4.69
N GLU A 262 20.43 -12.48 -4.96
CA GLU A 262 20.55 -11.04 -4.64
C GLU A 262 19.94 -10.67 -3.29
N ASN A 263 19.43 -11.67 -2.55
CA ASN A 263 18.79 -11.55 -1.24
C ASN A 263 17.41 -10.85 -1.28
N TYR A 264 16.70 -10.95 -2.39
CA TYR A 264 15.28 -10.58 -2.48
C TYR A 264 14.40 -11.83 -2.34
N PRO A 265 13.24 -11.75 -1.67
CA PRO A 265 12.40 -12.93 -1.49
C PRO A 265 11.78 -13.32 -2.83
N THR A 266 11.81 -14.59 -3.19
CA THR A 266 11.06 -15.14 -4.33
C THR A 266 9.71 -15.68 -3.91
N LYS A 267 9.56 -16.05 -2.63
CA LYS A 267 8.30 -16.47 -2.02
C LYS A 267 8.29 -16.19 -0.52
N SER A 268 7.17 -15.68 -0.02
CA SER A 268 6.85 -15.50 1.40
C SER A 268 5.66 -16.38 1.74
N THR A 269 5.69 -17.07 2.87
CA THR A 269 4.66 -18.04 3.29
C THR A 269 4.25 -17.81 4.74
N ALA A 270 2.97 -17.98 5.04
CA ALA A 270 2.41 -18.02 6.38
C ALA A 270 1.38 -19.16 6.45
N GLY A 271 1.79 -20.33 6.93
CA GLY A 271 0.98 -21.54 6.83
C GLY A 271 0.77 -21.94 5.36
N GLN A 272 -0.50 -21.99 4.93
CA GLN A 272 -0.87 -22.29 3.55
C GLN A 272 -0.91 -21.04 2.65
N ASP A 273 -0.91 -19.85 3.26
CA ASP A 273 -1.07 -18.59 2.55
C ASP A 273 0.31 -18.12 2.03
N PHE A 274 0.38 -17.57 0.83
CA PHE A 274 1.67 -17.16 0.26
C PHE A 274 1.62 -15.97 -0.70
N ILE A 275 2.78 -15.33 -0.86
CA ILE A 275 3.05 -14.35 -1.91
C ILE A 275 4.31 -14.76 -2.65
N GLU A 276 4.26 -14.82 -3.97
CA GLU A 276 5.39 -15.04 -4.87
C GLU A 276 5.79 -13.73 -5.53
N TYR A 277 7.09 -13.55 -5.73
CA TYR A 277 7.68 -12.32 -6.26
C TYR A 277 8.50 -12.66 -7.50
N LYS A 278 8.25 -11.93 -8.59
CA LYS A 278 9.11 -11.97 -9.78
C LYS A 278 9.74 -10.61 -10.00
N TYR A 279 10.96 -10.64 -10.50
CA TYR A 279 11.79 -9.47 -10.72
C TYR A 279 12.33 -9.47 -12.14
N GLN A 280 12.74 -8.30 -12.60
CA GLN A 280 13.35 -8.07 -13.91
C GLN A 280 14.53 -7.12 -13.74
#